data_AF-A0A349UZI5-F1
#
_entry.id   AF-A0A349UZI5-F1
#
_cell.length_a   1.000
_cell.length_b   1.000
_cell.length_c   1.000
_cell.angle_alpha   90.00
_cell.angle_beta   90.00
_cell.angle_gamma   90.00
#
_symmetry.space_group_name_H-M   'P 1'
#
loop_
_entity.id
_entity.type
_entity.pdbx_description
1 polymer ?
#
loop_
_entity_poly.entity_id
_entity_poly.type
_entity_poly.pdbx_seq_one_letter_code
_entity_poly.pdbx_strand_id
1 'polypeptide(L)'
;NEARRLVDVRRCGICQSAMEPYLIDETRKLHICGNNPDCAGFEIETGEFKLKGYDGPTLECDKCGAEMQLKTGRFGKYFGCTAEGCKNTRKLLRNGEPAPPKADPIPMPDLRCEKVDDFYLLRDGASGIFLAASQFPRNRETRAPLVREVASVADQLDPKHRYLADAPLEDPQGNPAQIRYSRKTREQYVMTELDGKATGWKAFFRGGRWEAPETALSVRKTIRKKTKAAKKKTKTAKKTAKKKTAGTSAIQP
;
A
#
# COMPACT_ATOMS: atom_id res chain seq x y z
N ASN A 1 -29.71 -10.69 -24.07
CA ASN A 1 -30.10 -11.70 -25.08
C ASN A 1 -28.90 -12.51 -25.52
N GLU A 2 -28.63 -13.59 -24.80
CA GLU A 2 -27.58 -14.57 -25.13
C GLU A 2 -27.84 -15.26 -26.48
N ALA A 3 -29.12 -15.49 -26.83
CA ALA A 3 -29.55 -16.01 -28.12
C ALA A 3 -29.20 -15.09 -29.32
N ARG A 4 -29.24 -13.76 -29.17
CA ARG A 4 -28.84 -12.83 -30.26
C ARG A 4 -27.33 -12.84 -30.51
N ARG A 5 -26.54 -13.10 -29.46
CA ARG A 5 -25.09 -13.23 -29.60
C ARG A 5 -24.69 -14.44 -30.44
N LEU A 6 -25.48 -15.52 -30.48
CA LEU A 6 -25.17 -16.71 -31.29
C LEU A 6 -25.44 -16.52 -32.79
N VAL A 7 -26.28 -15.55 -33.15
CA VAL A 7 -26.68 -15.26 -34.54
C VAL A 7 -25.67 -14.33 -35.23
N ASP A 8 -25.13 -13.34 -34.50
CA ASP A 8 -24.19 -12.35 -35.06
C ASP A 8 -22.71 -12.80 -34.99
N VAL A 9 -22.44 -14.02 -34.57
CA VAL A 9 -21.06 -14.55 -34.45
C VAL A 9 -20.58 -15.13 -35.77
N ARG A 10 -19.43 -14.64 -36.25
CA ARG A 10 -18.73 -15.15 -37.43
C ARG A 10 -18.47 -16.66 -37.31
N ARG A 11 -18.51 -17.35 -38.44
CA ARG A 11 -18.32 -18.81 -38.53
C ARG A 11 -17.01 -19.12 -39.23
N CYS A 12 -16.27 -20.06 -38.67
CA CYS A 12 -14.98 -20.46 -39.22
C CYS A 12 -15.15 -21.05 -40.63
N GLY A 13 -14.39 -20.54 -41.60
CA GLY A 13 -14.39 -21.07 -42.98
C GLY A 13 -13.98 -22.55 -43.11
N ILE A 14 -13.32 -23.13 -42.11
CA ILE A 14 -12.86 -24.53 -42.12
C ILE A 14 -13.89 -25.50 -41.51
N CYS A 15 -14.30 -25.25 -40.25
CA CYS A 15 -15.14 -26.19 -39.50
C CYS A 15 -16.53 -25.64 -39.13
N GLN A 16 -16.87 -24.41 -39.55
CA GLN A 16 -18.15 -23.73 -39.30
C GLN A 16 -18.50 -23.50 -37.82
N SER A 17 -17.57 -23.76 -36.90
CA SER A 17 -17.71 -23.38 -35.48
C SER A 17 -17.82 -21.87 -35.32
N ALA A 18 -18.48 -21.44 -34.25
CA ALA A 18 -18.52 -20.05 -33.84
C ALA A 18 -17.10 -19.51 -33.56
N MET A 19 -16.80 -18.31 -34.02
CA MET A 19 -15.51 -17.66 -33.81
C MET A 19 -15.57 -16.65 -32.66
N GLU A 20 -14.47 -16.56 -31.90
CA GLU A 20 -14.28 -15.59 -30.84
C GLU A 20 -13.57 -14.34 -31.34
N PRO A 21 -14.15 -13.14 -31.17
CA PRO A 21 -13.54 -11.88 -31.61
C PRO A 21 -12.60 -11.28 -30.56
N TYR A 22 -11.40 -10.90 -30.99
CA TYR A 22 -10.37 -10.20 -30.24
C TYR A 22 -10.01 -8.90 -30.98
N LEU A 23 -10.02 -7.76 -30.29
CA LEU A 23 -9.59 -6.49 -30.88
C LEU A 23 -8.05 -6.41 -30.81
N ILE A 24 -7.40 -6.21 -31.96
CA ILE A 24 -5.94 -5.98 -32.00
C ILE A 24 -5.67 -4.48 -31.84
N ASP A 25 -6.30 -3.66 -32.68
CA ASP A 25 -6.16 -2.21 -32.73
C ASP A 25 -7.43 -1.55 -33.31
N GLU A 26 -7.39 -0.24 -33.56
CA GLU A 26 -8.49 0.56 -34.12
C GLU A 26 -8.93 0.11 -35.52
N THR A 27 -8.06 -0.59 -36.23
CA THR A 27 -8.26 -0.96 -37.65
C THR A 27 -8.50 -2.45 -37.87
N ARG A 28 -8.17 -3.29 -36.88
CA ARG A 28 -8.12 -4.75 -37.02
C ARG A 28 -8.74 -5.48 -35.85
N LYS A 29 -9.59 -6.45 -36.17
CA LYS A 29 -10.19 -7.39 -35.22
C LYS A 29 -9.91 -8.82 -35.68
N LEU A 30 -9.29 -9.61 -34.81
CA LEU A 30 -9.00 -11.02 -35.04
C LEU A 30 -10.19 -11.87 -34.59
N HIS A 31 -10.60 -12.80 -35.42
CA HIS A 31 -11.57 -13.83 -35.07
C HIS A 31 -10.83 -15.15 -35.01
N ILE A 32 -10.87 -15.83 -33.87
CA ILE A 32 -10.24 -17.14 -33.65
C ILE A 32 -11.34 -18.19 -33.61
N CYS A 33 -11.15 -19.33 -34.29
CA CYS A 33 -12.11 -20.44 -34.21
C CYS A 33 -12.30 -20.91 -32.76
N GLY A 34 -13.55 -21.13 -32.32
CA GLY A 34 -13.85 -21.68 -31.00
C GLY A 34 -13.32 -23.11 -30.75
N ASN A 35 -12.95 -23.83 -31.82
CA ASN A 35 -12.30 -25.15 -31.72
C ASN A 35 -10.76 -25.05 -31.73
N ASN A 36 -10.17 -23.86 -31.52
CA ASN A 36 -8.73 -23.72 -31.38
C ASN A 36 -8.24 -24.42 -30.09
N PRO A 37 -7.17 -25.22 -30.11
CA PRO A 37 -6.16 -25.37 -31.17
C PRO A 37 -6.43 -26.49 -32.20
N ASP A 38 -7.48 -27.30 -32.05
CA ASP A 38 -7.79 -28.41 -32.96
C ASP A 38 -8.17 -27.94 -34.38
N CYS A 39 -8.65 -26.71 -34.50
CA CYS A 39 -8.88 -26.01 -35.76
C CYS A 39 -8.04 -24.72 -35.82
N ALA A 40 -7.13 -24.63 -36.80
CA ALA A 40 -6.25 -23.48 -37.02
C ALA A 40 -6.92 -22.29 -37.73
N GLY A 41 -8.24 -22.30 -37.90
CA GLY A 41 -8.96 -21.25 -38.61
C GLY A 41 -8.97 -19.92 -37.85
N PHE A 42 -8.52 -18.85 -38.49
CA PHE A 42 -8.62 -17.49 -38.00
C PHE A 42 -8.93 -16.53 -39.16
N GLU A 43 -9.53 -15.39 -38.83
CA GLU A 43 -9.83 -14.32 -39.78
C GLU A 43 -9.46 -12.97 -39.20
N ILE A 44 -8.99 -12.05 -40.05
CA ILE A 44 -8.73 -10.66 -39.65
C ILE A 44 -9.76 -9.78 -40.35
N GLU A 45 -10.63 -9.16 -39.56
CA GLU A 45 -11.58 -8.17 -40.02
C GLU A 45 -10.93 -6.78 -39.97
N THR A 46 -10.80 -6.15 -41.13
CA THR A 46 -10.38 -4.75 -41.25
C THR A 46 -11.59 -3.83 -41.20
N GLY A 47 -11.56 -2.83 -40.31
CA GLY A 47 -12.63 -1.87 -40.15
C GLY A 47 -12.31 -0.88 -39.05
N GLU A 48 -13.17 0.12 -38.83
CA GLU A 48 -12.97 1.11 -37.79
C GLU A 48 -13.65 0.66 -36.48
N PHE A 49 -12.84 0.29 -35.49
CA PHE A 49 -13.32 -0.26 -34.23
C PHE A 49 -13.05 0.71 -33.08
N LYS A 50 -14.12 1.05 -32.34
CA LYS A 50 -13.98 1.84 -31.11
C LYS A 50 -13.33 1.01 -30.01
N LEU A 51 -12.16 1.44 -29.52
CA LEU A 51 -11.62 0.91 -28.28
C LEU A 51 -12.58 1.26 -27.13
N LYS A 52 -12.85 0.29 -26.25
CA LYS A 52 -13.71 0.43 -25.06
C LYS A 52 -13.19 1.43 -23.99
N GLY A 53 -12.34 2.38 -24.35
CA GLY A 53 -11.73 3.36 -23.45
C GLY A 53 -12.00 4.84 -23.78
N TYR A 54 -12.52 5.18 -24.96
CA TYR A 54 -12.49 6.57 -25.46
C TYR A 54 -13.84 7.31 -25.41
N ASP A 55 -14.56 7.22 -24.29
CA ASP A 55 -15.78 8.04 -24.04
C ASP A 55 -15.71 8.73 -22.65
N GLY A 56 -14.49 8.84 -22.11
CA GLY A 56 -14.25 9.51 -20.82
C GLY A 56 -13.86 10.97 -21.02
N PRO A 57 -14.04 11.82 -20.00
CA PRO A 57 -13.48 13.17 -20.00
C PRO A 57 -11.97 13.13 -20.27
N THR A 58 -11.42 14.19 -20.86
CA THR A 58 -9.97 14.38 -20.98
C THR A 58 -9.50 15.46 -20.01
N LEU A 59 -8.22 15.42 -19.66
CA LEU A 59 -7.61 16.42 -18.76
C LEU A 59 -6.19 16.74 -19.20
N GLU A 60 -5.68 17.89 -18.78
CA GLU A 60 -4.31 18.31 -19.09
C GLU A 60 -3.29 17.68 -18.13
N CYS A 61 -2.17 17.21 -18.66
CA CYS A 61 -1.10 16.61 -17.88
C CYS A 61 -0.30 17.66 -17.11
N ASP A 62 -0.20 17.47 -15.80
CA ASP A 62 0.57 18.32 -14.88
C ASP A 62 2.09 18.36 -15.18
N LYS A 63 2.64 17.36 -15.88
CA LYS A 63 4.09 17.28 -16.16
C LYS A 63 4.49 17.79 -17.54
N CYS A 64 3.63 17.70 -18.54
CA CYS A 64 3.99 17.99 -19.93
C CYS A 64 2.96 18.82 -20.70
N GLY A 65 1.82 19.17 -20.10
CA GLY A 65 0.74 19.93 -20.76
C GLY A 65 -0.03 19.15 -21.84
N ALA A 66 0.39 17.93 -22.19
CA ALA A 66 -0.32 17.11 -23.15
C ALA A 66 -1.64 16.57 -22.58
N GLU A 67 -2.53 16.13 -23.47
CA GLU A 67 -3.80 15.53 -23.07
C GLU A 67 -3.59 14.21 -22.29
N MET A 68 -4.46 13.96 -21.31
CA MET A 68 -4.58 12.69 -20.62
C MET A 68 -5.97 12.11 -20.86
N GLN A 69 -6.01 10.84 -21.22
CA GLN A 69 -7.23 10.12 -21.59
C GLN A 69 -7.54 9.02 -20.58
N LEU A 70 -8.83 8.71 -20.42
CA LEU A 70 -9.29 7.70 -19.49
C LEU A 70 -9.00 6.28 -20.02
N LYS A 71 -8.04 5.59 -19.41
CA LYS A 71 -7.68 4.21 -19.72
C LYS A 71 -8.20 3.27 -18.62
N THR A 72 -8.50 2.03 -19.00
CA THR A 72 -8.88 0.97 -18.05
C THR A 72 -7.69 0.03 -17.88
N GLY A 73 -7.19 -0.11 -16.65
CA GLY A 73 -6.11 -1.05 -16.32
C GLY A 73 -6.52 -2.02 -15.22
N ARG A 74 -5.58 -2.90 -14.82
CA ARG A 74 -5.80 -3.93 -13.77
C ARG A 74 -6.22 -3.36 -12.41
N PHE A 75 -5.86 -2.10 -12.13
CA PHE A 75 -6.14 -1.42 -10.86
C PHE A 75 -7.37 -0.50 -10.94
N GLY A 76 -8.16 -0.58 -12.01
CA GLY A 76 -9.30 0.27 -12.30
C GLY A 76 -9.01 1.32 -13.39
N LYS A 77 -9.94 2.26 -13.53
CA LYS A 77 -9.84 3.37 -14.50
C LYS A 77 -8.85 4.44 -14.01
N TYR A 78 -8.05 4.99 -14.91
CA TYR A 78 -7.08 6.04 -14.63
C TYR A 78 -6.88 6.92 -15.87
N PHE A 79 -6.51 8.18 -15.69
CA PHE A 79 -6.07 9.05 -16.77
C PHE A 79 -4.60 8.76 -17.08
N GLY A 80 -4.29 8.40 -18.32
CA GLY A 80 -2.92 8.24 -18.81
C GLY A 80 -2.59 9.31 -19.83
N CYS A 81 -1.41 9.89 -19.72
CA CYS A 81 -0.93 10.88 -20.71
C CYS A 81 -0.81 10.25 -22.10
N THR A 82 -1.10 11.03 -23.13
CA THR A 82 -1.02 10.64 -24.54
C THR A 82 0.35 10.89 -25.15
N ALA A 83 1.16 11.76 -24.56
CA ALA A 83 2.48 12.10 -25.08
C ALA A 83 3.45 10.91 -24.99
N GLU A 84 4.12 10.63 -26.11
CA GLU A 84 5.17 9.61 -26.17
C GLU A 84 6.36 10.03 -25.30
N GLY A 85 6.65 9.23 -24.26
CA GLY A 85 7.70 9.52 -23.28
C GLY A 85 7.18 9.98 -21.91
N CYS A 86 5.94 10.47 -21.81
CA CYS A 86 5.36 10.85 -20.52
C CYS A 86 4.62 9.68 -19.86
N LYS A 87 5.22 9.09 -18.81
CA LYS A 87 4.61 7.99 -18.04
C LYS A 87 3.67 8.46 -16.93
N ASN A 88 3.25 9.73 -16.95
CA ASN A 88 2.41 10.28 -15.91
C ASN A 88 0.98 9.70 -15.94
N THR A 89 0.44 9.42 -14.76
CA THR A 89 -0.91 8.85 -14.61
C THR A 89 -1.64 9.44 -13.41
N ARG A 90 -2.91 9.80 -13.60
CA ARG A 90 -3.80 10.31 -12.54
C ARG A 90 -4.92 9.30 -12.28
N LYS A 91 -5.20 9.03 -11.01
CA LYS A 91 -6.22 8.05 -10.63
C LYS A 91 -7.62 8.67 -10.76
N LEU A 92 -8.59 7.93 -11.27
CA LEU A 92 -10.00 8.33 -11.20
C LEU A 92 -10.52 8.03 -9.78
N LEU A 93 -11.03 9.05 -9.09
CA LEU A 93 -11.67 8.89 -7.79
C LEU A 93 -13.08 8.30 -7.94
N ARG A 94 -13.65 7.80 -6.84
CA ARG A 94 -14.98 7.16 -6.86
C ARG A 94 -16.11 8.14 -7.21
N ASN A 95 -15.89 9.44 -7.01
CA ASN A 95 -16.81 10.52 -7.38
C ASN A 95 -16.72 10.91 -8.87
N GLY A 96 -15.82 10.29 -9.65
CA GLY A 96 -15.66 10.60 -11.08
C GLY A 96 -14.67 11.71 -11.39
N GLU A 97 -14.06 12.35 -10.37
CA GLU A 97 -13.05 13.39 -10.57
C GLU A 97 -11.63 12.81 -10.63
N PRO A 98 -10.69 13.47 -11.33
CA PRO A 98 -9.29 13.11 -11.29
C PRO A 98 -8.69 13.41 -9.91
N ALA A 99 -7.94 12.45 -9.35
CA ALA A 99 -7.19 12.68 -8.13
C ALA A 99 -6.21 13.85 -8.30
N PRO A 100 -5.96 14.67 -7.27
CA PRO A 100 -4.99 15.76 -7.32
C PRO A 100 -3.62 15.31 -7.87
N PRO A 101 -2.82 16.23 -8.45
CA PRO A 101 -1.47 15.93 -8.88
C PRO A 101 -0.69 15.28 -7.73
N LYS A 102 0.03 14.20 -8.03
CA LYS A 102 0.82 13.49 -7.03
C LYS A 102 2.14 14.23 -6.84
N ALA A 103 2.54 14.43 -5.60
CA ALA A 103 3.92 14.83 -5.30
C ALA A 103 4.88 13.71 -5.73
N ASP A 104 6.06 14.11 -6.19
CA ASP A 104 7.10 13.15 -6.54
C ASP A 104 7.62 12.44 -5.28
N PRO A 105 7.91 11.13 -5.32
CA PRO A 105 8.44 10.41 -4.17
C PRO A 105 9.79 10.96 -3.72
N ILE A 106 9.99 11.07 -2.41
CA ILE A 106 11.25 11.53 -1.81
C ILE A 106 12.11 10.31 -1.46
N PRO A 107 13.31 10.15 -2.04
CA PRO A 107 14.20 9.03 -1.72
C PRO A 107 14.84 9.19 -0.34
N MET A 108 14.82 8.14 0.47
CA MET A 108 15.44 8.08 1.80
C MET A 108 16.53 6.99 1.83
N PRO A 109 17.68 7.18 1.15
CA PRO A 109 18.71 6.14 1.01
C PRO A 109 19.30 5.69 2.36
N ASP A 110 19.27 6.55 3.37
CA ASP A 110 19.74 6.25 4.73
C ASP A 110 18.80 5.29 5.49
N LEU A 111 17.55 5.16 5.04
CA LEU A 111 16.54 4.29 5.67
C LEU A 111 16.44 2.98 4.91
N ARG A 112 17.15 1.96 5.41
CA ARG A 112 17.08 0.59 4.89
C ARG A 112 15.76 -0.10 5.26
N CYS A 113 15.26 -0.93 4.34
CA CYS A 113 14.12 -1.80 4.59
C CYS A 113 14.47 -2.91 5.60
N GLU A 114 13.45 -3.41 6.31
CA GLU A 114 13.61 -4.42 7.35
C GLU A 114 13.74 -5.84 6.78
N LYS A 115 13.00 -6.15 5.70
CA LYS A 115 12.89 -7.52 5.17
C LYS A 115 13.68 -7.75 3.88
N VAL A 116 14.05 -6.69 3.19
CA VAL A 116 14.69 -6.73 1.87
C VAL A 116 15.90 -5.80 1.84
N ASP A 117 16.91 -6.14 1.04
CA ASP A 117 18.03 -5.24 0.77
C ASP A 117 17.59 -4.15 -0.22
N ASP A 118 16.97 -3.12 0.33
CA ASP A 118 16.44 -1.96 -0.37
C ASP A 118 16.41 -0.76 0.58
N PHE A 119 16.09 0.42 0.06
CA PHE A 119 15.84 1.62 0.85
C PHE A 119 14.41 2.12 0.67
N TYR A 120 13.96 2.93 1.63
CA TYR A 120 12.61 3.48 1.61
C TYR A 120 12.49 4.75 0.76
N LEU A 121 11.34 4.91 0.11
CA LEU A 121 10.86 6.15 -0.51
C LEU A 121 9.68 6.65 0.31
N LEU A 122 9.70 7.93 0.65
CA LEU A 122 8.54 8.61 1.23
C LEU A 122 7.58 8.98 0.10
N ARG A 123 6.38 8.41 0.14
CA ARG A 123 5.33 8.58 -0.87
C ARG A 123 4.11 9.24 -0.26
N ASP A 124 3.46 10.07 -1.06
CA ASP A 124 2.14 10.58 -0.76
C ASP A 124 1.04 9.66 -1.36
N GLY A 125 0.02 9.38 -0.56
CA GLY A 125 -1.10 8.53 -0.93
C GLY A 125 -2.41 9.02 -0.34
N ALA A 126 -3.51 8.34 -0.67
CA ALA A 126 -4.85 8.71 -0.21
C ALA A 126 -5.05 8.65 1.31
N SER A 127 -4.14 8.03 2.06
CA SER A 127 -4.12 7.96 3.52
C SER A 127 -2.95 8.75 4.10
N GLY A 128 -2.49 9.79 3.39
CA GLY A 128 -1.32 10.59 3.76
C GLY A 128 0.00 9.91 3.39
N ILE A 129 1.08 10.45 3.96
CA ILE A 129 2.45 10.02 3.66
C ILE A 129 2.81 8.68 4.31
N PHE A 130 3.57 7.87 3.59
CA PHE A 130 4.05 6.56 4.04
C PHE A 130 5.40 6.20 3.42
N LEU A 131 6.16 5.32 4.06
CA LEU A 131 7.40 4.78 3.50
C LEU A 131 7.10 3.49 2.72
N ALA A 132 7.70 3.36 1.54
CA ALA A 132 7.60 2.19 0.68
C ALA A 132 8.96 1.83 0.10
N ALA A 133 9.24 0.54 -0.08
CA ALA A 133 10.47 0.10 -0.73
C ALA A 133 10.65 0.70 -2.14
N SER A 134 11.89 1.01 -2.52
CA SER A 134 12.20 1.64 -3.81
C SER A 134 11.81 0.78 -5.00
N GLN A 135 12.04 -0.54 -4.91
CA GLN A 135 11.82 -1.48 -6.00
C GLN A 135 10.38 -2.01 -6.08
N PHE A 136 9.38 -1.23 -5.70
CA PHE A 136 7.98 -1.58 -5.96
C PHE A 136 7.75 -1.75 -7.48
N PRO A 137 7.06 -2.81 -7.97
CA PRO A 137 6.20 -3.76 -7.25
C PRO A 137 6.88 -5.07 -6.80
N ARG A 138 8.20 -5.22 -7.00
CA ARG A 138 8.97 -6.40 -6.59
C ARG A 138 9.04 -6.48 -5.06
N ASN A 139 9.42 -5.37 -4.42
CA ASN A 139 9.41 -5.23 -2.97
C ASN A 139 8.13 -4.51 -2.53
N ARG A 140 7.32 -5.15 -1.67
CA ARG A 140 6.02 -4.62 -1.20
C ARG A 140 6.05 -4.22 0.27
N GLU A 141 7.23 -3.92 0.78
CA GLU A 141 7.39 -3.46 2.15
C GLU A 141 6.94 -2.00 2.27
N THR A 142 6.10 -1.73 3.27
CA THR A 142 5.60 -0.40 3.58
C THR A 142 5.49 -0.23 5.09
N ARG A 143 5.82 0.96 5.60
CA ARG A 143 5.64 1.31 7.01
C ARG A 143 5.25 2.77 7.21
N ALA A 144 4.79 3.08 8.42
CA ALA A 144 4.61 4.46 8.84
C ALA A 144 5.97 5.13 9.05
N PRO A 145 6.18 6.36 8.56
CA PRO A 145 7.38 7.12 8.85
C PRO A 145 7.37 7.61 10.29
N LEU A 146 8.55 7.67 10.89
CA LEU A 146 8.76 8.38 12.15
C LEU A 146 8.78 9.88 11.90
N VAL A 147 8.38 10.67 12.89
CA VAL A 147 8.41 12.13 12.79
C VAL A 147 9.83 12.63 12.53
N ARG A 148 10.84 12.07 13.22
CA ARG A 148 12.26 12.39 13.01
C ARG A 148 12.75 12.15 11.57
N GLU A 149 12.21 11.12 10.91
CA GLU A 149 12.56 10.77 9.52
C GLU A 149 11.91 11.72 8.52
N VAL A 150 10.72 12.23 8.83
CA VAL A 150 10.05 13.25 8.01
C VAL A 150 10.68 14.62 8.22
N ALA A 151 11.08 14.93 9.45
CA ALA A 151 11.77 16.17 9.79
C ALA A 151 13.11 16.32 9.04
N SER A 152 13.85 15.22 8.80
CA SER A 152 15.12 15.28 8.05
C SER A 152 14.95 15.66 6.58
N VAL A 153 13.74 15.51 6.02
CA VAL A 153 13.41 15.88 4.63
C VAL A 153 12.32 16.95 4.56
N ALA A 154 12.15 17.75 5.61
CA ALA A 154 11.10 18.76 5.73
C ALA A 154 11.05 19.72 4.52
N ASP A 155 12.20 20.06 3.94
CA ASP A 155 12.30 20.97 2.81
C ASP A 155 11.87 20.38 1.47
N GLN A 156 11.82 19.06 1.35
CA GLN A 156 11.37 18.36 0.14
C GLN A 156 9.88 17.99 0.22
N LEU A 157 9.24 18.16 1.38
CA LEU A 157 7.83 17.85 1.55
C LEU A 157 6.95 18.80 0.75
N ASP A 158 5.88 18.23 0.18
CA ASP A 158 4.75 19.00 -0.34
C ASP A 158 4.24 19.98 0.74
N PRO A 159 3.94 21.26 0.41
CA PRO A 159 3.46 22.24 1.36
C PRO A 159 2.31 21.76 2.23
N LYS A 160 1.43 20.88 1.71
CA LYS A 160 0.31 20.32 2.46
C LYS A 160 0.72 19.41 3.61
N HIS A 161 1.94 18.87 3.60
CA HIS A 161 2.45 17.92 4.60
C HIS A 161 3.54 18.53 5.49
N ARG A 162 3.96 19.77 5.27
CA ARG A 162 5.06 20.40 6.02
C ARG A 162 4.81 20.42 7.54
N TYR A 163 3.57 20.58 7.97
CA TYR A 163 3.18 20.54 9.39
C TYR A 163 3.54 19.23 10.12
N LEU A 164 3.76 18.13 9.39
CA LEU A 164 4.15 16.84 9.96
C LEU A 164 5.61 16.82 10.42
N ALA A 165 6.47 17.66 9.84
CA ALA A 165 7.85 17.79 10.27
C ALA A 165 7.96 18.46 11.66
N ASP A 166 7.00 19.33 11.99
CA ASP A 166 6.93 20.05 13.27
C ASP A 166 6.22 19.25 14.38
N ALA A 167 5.83 17.99 14.10
CA ALA A 167 5.15 17.16 15.08
C ALA A 167 6.06 16.81 16.26
N PRO A 168 5.52 16.46 17.44
CA PRO A 168 6.35 16.00 18.53
C PRO A 168 7.12 14.74 18.13
N LEU A 169 8.45 14.79 18.29
CA LEU A 169 9.36 13.71 17.90
C LEU A 169 9.18 12.46 18.77
N GLU A 170 8.86 12.66 20.04
CA GLU A 170 8.78 11.63 21.06
C GLU A 170 7.61 11.91 22.02
N ASP A 171 7.14 10.88 22.72
CA ASP A 171 6.23 11.05 23.84
C ASP A 171 6.97 11.43 25.15
N PRO A 172 6.26 11.75 26.26
CA PRO A 172 6.89 12.06 27.55
C PRO A 172 7.71 10.91 28.18
N GLN A 173 7.77 9.73 27.55
CA GLN A 173 8.54 8.58 27.97
C GLN A 173 9.76 8.35 27.05
N GLY A 174 9.97 9.19 26.04
CA GLY A 174 11.06 9.09 25.06
C GLY A 174 10.80 8.07 23.95
N ASN A 175 9.55 7.59 23.77
CA ASN A 175 9.24 6.68 22.67
C ASN A 175 9.11 7.49 21.37
N PRO A 176 9.67 7.02 20.24
CA PRO A 176 9.64 7.74 18.98
C PRO A 176 8.21 7.80 18.41
N ALA A 177 7.79 8.99 18.01
CA ALA A 177 6.50 9.23 17.39
C ALA A 177 6.52 8.83 15.91
N GLN A 178 5.45 8.17 15.48
CA GLN A 178 5.20 7.78 14.09
C GLN A 178 3.93 8.44 13.58
N ILE A 179 3.94 8.78 12.29
CA ILE A 179 2.81 9.41 11.61
C ILE A 179 1.82 8.33 11.16
N ARG A 180 0.55 8.52 11.51
CA ARG A 180 -0.56 7.64 11.16
C ARG A 180 -1.69 8.46 10.54
N TYR A 181 -2.65 7.75 9.94
CA TYR A 181 -3.83 8.35 9.35
C TYR A 181 -5.09 7.74 9.94
N SER A 182 -5.99 8.60 10.42
CA SER A 182 -7.28 8.20 10.95
C SER A 182 -8.31 8.19 9.83
N ARG A 183 -8.84 7.02 9.46
CA ARG A 183 -9.92 6.94 8.45
C ARG A 183 -11.24 7.55 8.92
N LYS A 184 -11.47 7.62 10.25
CA LYS A 184 -12.69 8.14 10.85
C LYS A 184 -12.73 9.67 10.74
N THR A 185 -11.63 10.32 11.07
CA THR A 185 -11.51 11.79 11.02
C THR A 185 -10.87 12.30 9.73
N ARG A 186 -10.36 11.39 8.87
CA ARG A 186 -9.68 11.69 7.60
C ARG A 186 -8.50 12.66 7.75
N GLU A 187 -7.78 12.54 8.86
CA GLU A 187 -6.64 13.40 9.20
C GLU A 187 -5.41 12.56 9.58
N GLN A 188 -4.23 13.17 9.45
CA GLN A 188 -3.00 12.57 9.96
C GLN A 188 -2.78 12.98 11.41
N TYR A 189 -2.28 12.04 12.20
CA TYR A 189 -1.98 12.23 13.62
C TYR A 189 -0.69 11.47 13.95
N VAL A 190 -0.04 11.85 15.04
CA VAL A 190 1.13 11.10 15.52
C VAL A 190 0.77 10.23 16.71
N MET A 191 1.42 9.09 16.82
CA MET A 191 1.30 8.22 17.99
C MET A 191 2.62 7.52 18.28
N THR A 192 2.77 6.97 19.48
CA THR A 192 3.94 6.15 19.82
C THR A 192 3.56 4.68 19.97
N GLU A 193 4.48 3.82 19.59
CA GLU A 193 4.41 2.36 19.77
C GLU A 193 5.65 1.89 20.53
N LEU A 194 5.47 0.89 21.39
CA LEU A 194 6.55 0.19 22.08
C LEU A 194 6.37 -1.30 21.82
N ASP A 195 7.40 -1.95 21.28
CA ASP A 195 7.38 -3.38 20.91
C ASP A 195 6.16 -3.77 20.05
N GLY A 196 5.79 -2.91 19.09
CA GLY A 196 4.65 -3.11 18.18
C GLY A 196 3.27 -2.90 18.82
N LYS A 197 3.20 -2.37 20.04
CA LYS A 197 1.94 -2.05 20.74
C LYS A 197 1.81 -0.55 20.95
N ALA A 198 0.63 -0.01 20.65
CA ALA A 198 0.33 1.39 20.91
C ALA A 198 0.47 1.72 22.41
N THR A 199 1.23 2.76 22.72
CA THR A 199 1.39 3.27 24.10
C THR A 199 0.11 3.94 24.63
N GLY A 200 -0.77 4.36 23.71
CA GLY A 200 -1.97 5.16 23.98
C GLY A 200 -1.76 6.66 23.80
N TRP A 201 -0.51 7.12 23.67
CA TRP A 201 -0.21 8.52 23.38
C TRP A 201 -0.49 8.83 21.90
N LYS A 202 -1.19 9.94 21.65
CA LYS A 202 -1.52 10.44 20.32
C LYS A 202 -1.51 11.96 20.33
N ALA A 203 -0.97 12.62 19.31
CA ALA A 203 -1.14 14.06 19.14
C ALA A 203 -1.78 14.38 17.79
N PHE A 204 -2.60 15.43 17.76
CA PHE A 204 -3.36 15.86 16.60
C PHE A 204 -2.99 17.30 16.25
N PHE A 205 -3.01 17.64 14.96
CA PHE A 205 -2.74 19.00 14.50
C PHE A 205 -4.06 19.78 14.39
N ARG A 206 -4.23 20.83 15.20
CA ARG A 206 -5.45 21.66 15.24
C ARG A 206 -5.09 23.13 15.36
N GLY A 207 -5.73 23.98 14.57
CA GLY A 207 -5.54 25.44 14.66
C GLY A 207 -4.08 25.88 14.46
N GLY A 208 -3.30 25.16 13.64
CA GLY A 208 -1.89 25.48 13.39
C GLY A 208 -0.90 24.97 14.43
N ARG A 209 -1.35 24.20 15.43
CA ARG A 209 -0.50 23.66 16.50
C ARG A 209 -0.75 22.18 16.76
N TRP A 210 0.28 21.50 17.27
CA TRP A 210 0.17 20.12 17.73
C TRP A 210 -0.38 20.07 19.16
N GLU A 211 -1.49 19.37 19.34
CA GLU A 211 -2.13 19.13 20.62
C GLU A 211 -1.91 17.68 21.05
N ALA A 212 -1.10 17.48 22.08
CA ALA A 212 -0.93 16.20 22.75
C ALA A 212 -1.74 16.20 24.07
N PRO A 213 -2.50 15.14 24.39
CA PRO A 213 -3.17 15.03 25.68
C PRO A 213 -2.13 14.87 26.78
N GLU A 214 -2.27 15.64 27.86
CA GLU A 214 -1.40 15.56 29.05
C GLU A 214 -1.47 14.20 29.76
N THR A 215 -2.50 13.39 29.47
CA THR A 215 -2.84 12.17 30.22
C THR A 215 -2.11 10.92 29.72
N ALA A 216 -0.77 10.94 29.73
CA ALA A 216 0.06 9.72 29.69
C ALA A 216 0.45 9.21 31.10
N LEU A 217 -0.07 9.81 32.18
CA LEU A 217 0.30 9.48 33.56
C LEU A 217 -0.47 8.27 34.14
N SER A 218 -1.59 7.82 33.56
CA SER A 218 -2.46 6.81 34.18
C SER A 218 -2.02 5.35 33.94
N VAL A 219 -1.30 5.06 32.85
CA VAL A 219 -0.79 3.70 32.56
C VAL A 219 0.31 3.29 33.56
N ARG A 220 1.03 4.27 34.13
CA ARG A 220 2.07 4.05 35.16
C ARG A 220 1.53 3.36 36.42
N LYS A 221 0.26 3.58 36.80
CA LYS A 221 -0.32 2.90 37.98
C LYS A 221 -0.60 1.42 37.73
N THR A 222 -1.03 1.05 36.53
CA THR A 222 -1.47 -0.32 36.24
C THR A 222 -0.29 -1.27 35.99
N ILE A 223 0.78 -0.79 35.33
CA ILE A 223 1.98 -1.60 35.05
C ILE A 223 2.82 -1.81 36.33
N ARG A 224 3.00 -0.78 37.19
CA ARG A 224 3.68 -0.95 38.50
C ARG A 224 2.92 -1.87 39.46
N LYS A 225 1.58 -1.93 39.37
CA LYS A 225 0.77 -2.81 40.23
C LYS A 225 0.89 -4.28 39.80
N LYS A 226 0.97 -4.57 38.48
CA LYS A 226 1.20 -5.93 37.97
C LYS A 226 2.60 -6.46 38.26
N THR A 227 3.65 -5.63 38.16
CA THR A 227 5.03 -6.06 38.47
C THR A 227 5.28 -6.29 39.97
N LYS A 228 4.62 -5.53 40.87
CA LYS A 228 4.66 -5.81 42.31
C LYS A 228 3.90 -7.08 42.73
N ALA A 229 2.80 -7.40 42.04
CA ALA A 229 2.03 -8.63 42.32
C ALA A 229 2.76 -9.91 41.90
N ALA A 230 3.51 -9.87 40.78
CA ALA A 230 4.30 -11.01 40.30
C ALA A 230 5.50 -11.33 41.21
N LYS A 231 6.15 -10.32 41.79
CA LYS A 231 7.33 -10.50 42.66
C LYS A 231 7.00 -11.08 44.05
N LYS A 232 5.73 -11.08 44.47
CA LYS A 232 5.30 -11.59 45.79
C LYS A 232 4.91 -13.08 45.77
N LYS A 233 4.74 -13.70 44.60
CA LYS A 233 4.29 -15.11 44.48
C LYS A 233 5.40 -16.15 44.33
N THR A 234 6.68 -15.77 44.24
CA THR A 234 7.81 -16.71 44.02
C THR A 234 8.67 -17.02 45.25
N LYS A 235 8.21 -16.71 46.46
CA LYS A 235 8.90 -17.10 47.72
C LYS A 235 8.06 -18.05 48.58
N THR A 236 7.72 -19.24 48.07
CA THR A 236 7.52 -20.41 48.95
C THR A 236 7.60 -21.72 48.15
N ALA A 237 8.23 -22.73 48.77
CA ALA A 237 8.32 -24.15 48.41
C ALA A 237 9.52 -24.63 47.56
N LYS A 238 10.64 -24.97 48.25
CA LYS A 238 11.09 -26.37 48.40
C LYS A 238 12.32 -26.49 49.35
N LYS A 239 12.11 -27.10 50.52
CA LYS A 239 13.11 -27.74 51.40
C LYS A 239 12.85 -29.26 51.32
N THR A 240 13.70 -30.04 50.65
CA THR A 240 14.82 -30.90 51.17
C THR A 240 14.42 -32.21 51.85
N ALA A 241 14.92 -33.33 51.32
CA ALA A 241 15.64 -34.46 51.99
C ALA A 241 15.60 -35.69 51.03
N LYS A 242 16.67 -36.18 50.39
CA LYS A 242 17.98 -36.79 50.75
C LYS A 242 17.92 -38.31 51.05
N LYS A 243 18.60 -39.07 50.15
CA LYS A 243 19.34 -40.34 50.26
C LYS A 243 18.61 -41.66 50.63
N LYS A 244 18.82 -42.68 49.79
CA LYS A 244 19.76 -43.79 50.06
C LYS A 244 20.07 -44.61 48.77
N THR A 245 21.21 -45.27 48.85
CA THR A 245 22.05 -45.95 47.83
C THR A 245 21.82 -47.47 47.74
N ALA A 246 22.07 -48.07 46.57
CA ALA A 246 22.86 -49.31 46.32
C ALA A 246 22.58 -49.79 44.86
N GLY A 247 23.58 -49.85 43.97
CA GLY A 247 24.19 -51.09 43.42
C GLY A 247 23.48 -51.54 42.12
N THR A 248 24.06 -52.04 41.02
CA THR A 248 25.39 -52.53 40.64
C THR A 248 25.37 -52.77 39.11
N SER A 249 26.52 -52.55 38.42
CA SER A 249 27.03 -53.14 37.16
C SER A 249 26.18 -53.24 35.87
N ALA A 250 26.62 -52.60 34.77
CA ALA A 250 27.36 -53.20 33.62
C ALA A 250 26.39 -53.54 32.47
N ILE A 251 26.62 -53.41 31.15
CA ILE A 251 27.77 -53.50 30.23
C ILE A 251 27.32 -52.81 28.90
N GLN A 252 28.26 -52.24 28.15
CA GLN A 252 28.13 -51.77 26.75
C GLN A 252 28.45 -52.92 25.77
N PRO A 253 28.21 -52.84 24.44
CA PRO A 253 28.08 -51.64 23.60
C PRO A 253 26.71 -51.45 22.93
#